data_AF-A0A087UM48-F1
#
_entry.id   AF-A0A087UM48-F1
#
_cell.length_a   1.000
_cell.length_b   1.000
_cell.length_c   1.000
_cell.angle_alpha   90.00
_cell.angle_beta   90.00
_cell.angle_gamma   90.00
#
_symmetry.space_group_name_H-M   'P 1'
#
loop_
_entity.id
_entity.type
_entity.pdbx_description
1 polymer ?
#
loop_
_entity_poly.entity_id
_entity_poly.type
_entity_poly.pdbx_seq_one_letter_code
_entity_poly.pdbx_strand_id
1 'polypeptide(L)'
;MRLSKMDGSWKSTLDVKDSVIKIKNEFDFNEFSPVSPNEINDDELVSLTVRDLNRLLKMSNLSRSEVQRIKQRRRTLKNRGYAASCRNKRLEQKDELQHEHSLVQRDINILKEENRMIESELNEIKKQYESLRQYAIHSNICIPPELDISCGSF
;
A
#
# COMPACT_ATOMS: atom_id res chain seq x y z
N MET A 1 -14.31 8.85 -21.63
CA MET A 1 -13.26 7.90 -21.22
C MET A 1 -13.50 7.49 -19.77
N ARG A 2 -13.65 6.18 -19.53
CA ARG A 2 -13.98 5.55 -18.25
C ARG A 2 -12.73 5.60 -17.35
N LEU A 3 -12.80 6.26 -16.20
CA LEU A 3 -11.80 6.12 -15.14
C LEU A 3 -12.02 4.76 -14.47
N SER A 4 -11.12 3.82 -14.75
CA SER A 4 -11.00 2.55 -14.05
C SER A 4 -10.61 2.82 -12.60
N LYS A 5 -11.54 2.58 -11.68
CA LYS A 5 -11.27 2.53 -10.25
C LYS A 5 -10.42 1.28 -10.00
N MET A 6 -9.16 1.45 -9.61
CA MET A 6 -8.37 0.38 -9.01
C MET A 6 -8.72 0.32 -7.52
N ASP A 7 -9.30 -0.79 -7.14
CA ASP A 7 -9.73 -1.17 -5.80
C ASP A 7 -8.54 -1.60 -4.95
N GLY A 8 -7.72 -0.62 -4.55
CA GLY A 8 -6.83 -0.81 -3.41
C GLY A 8 -7.68 -1.15 -2.19
N SER A 9 -7.50 -2.36 -1.65
CA SER A 9 -8.22 -2.87 -0.48
C SER A 9 -7.80 -2.13 0.79
N TRP A 10 -8.27 -0.89 0.96
CA TRP A 10 -8.17 -0.11 2.20
C TRP A 10 -9.09 -0.63 3.32
N LYS A 11 -9.82 -1.74 3.08
CA LYS A 11 -10.85 -2.28 3.99
C LYS A 11 -10.29 -2.84 5.29
N SER A 12 -9.04 -3.31 5.32
CA SER A 12 -8.47 -3.92 6.54
C SER A 12 -8.21 -2.90 7.67
N THR A 13 -7.86 -1.65 7.35
CA THR A 13 -7.63 -0.61 8.38
C THR A 13 -8.93 -0.05 8.97
N LEU A 14 -10.06 -0.15 8.25
CA LEU A 14 -11.37 0.20 8.82
C LEU A 14 -11.81 -0.84 9.86
N ASP A 15 -11.57 -2.12 9.60
CA ASP A 15 -12.06 -3.21 10.45
C ASP A 15 -11.40 -3.22 11.85
N VAL A 16 -10.11 -2.86 11.93
CA VAL A 16 -9.42 -2.66 13.21
C VAL A 16 -9.90 -1.40 13.94
N LYS A 17 -10.17 -0.31 13.20
CA LYS A 17 -10.67 0.94 13.81
C LYS A 17 -12.10 0.77 14.32
N ASP A 18 -12.95 0.08 13.58
CA ASP A 18 -14.34 -0.17 13.92
C ASP A 18 -14.44 -1.17 15.08
N SER A 19 -13.57 -2.18 15.14
CA SER A 19 -13.45 -3.07 16.31
C SER A 19 -12.99 -2.32 17.57
N VAL A 20 -12.01 -1.41 17.45
CA VAL A 20 -11.54 -0.55 18.55
C VAL A 20 -12.59 0.50 18.96
N ILE A 21 -13.43 0.97 18.03
CA ILE A 21 -14.55 1.87 18.32
C ILE A 21 -15.70 1.12 18.99
N LYS A 22 -15.96 -0.14 18.61
CA LYS A 22 -17.01 -0.98 19.19
C LYS A 22 -16.71 -1.35 20.65
N ILE A 23 -15.45 -1.67 20.98
CA ILE A 23 -15.01 -1.89 22.37
C ILE A 23 -15.15 -0.63 23.25
N LYS A 24 -15.09 0.59 22.67
CA LYS A 24 -15.16 1.86 23.42
C LYS A 24 -16.56 2.26 23.87
N ASN A 25 -17.62 1.69 23.29
CA ASN A 25 -19.00 2.08 23.59
C ASN A 25 -19.67 1.23 24.68
N GLU A 26 -19.02 0.16 25.17
CA GLU A 26 -19.56 -0.72 26.22
C GLU A 26 -18.94 -0.48 27.61
N PHE A 27 -18.06 0.52 27.77
CA PHE A 27 -17.56 0.89 29.10
C PHE A 27 -18.58 1.80 29.80
N ASP A 28 -19.55 1.18 30.48
CA ASP A 28 -20.52 1.87 31.31
C ASP A 28 -19.79 2.49 32.53
N PHE A 29 -19.65 3.81 32.49
CA PHE A 29 -18.81 4.58 33.41
C PHE A 29 -19.52 4.93 34.74
N ASN A 30 -20.75 4.45 34.95
CA ASN A 30 -21.48 4.66 36.20
C ASN A 30 -20.90 3.86 37.40
N GLU A 31 -19.92 2.99 37.17
CA GLU A 31 -19.26 2.17 38.20
C GLU A 31 -17.82 2.62 38.52
N PHE A 32 -17.35 3.75 37.98
CA PHE A 32 -16.07 4.32 38.41
C PHE A 32 -16.20 4.97 39.79
N SER A 33 -15.91 4.17 40.82
CA SER A 33 -15.46 4.64 42.14
C SER A 33 -14.43 5.77 41.95
N PRO A 34 -14.37 6.80 42.83
CA PRO A 34 -13.64 8.04 42.57
C PRO A 34 -12.12 7.78 42.65
N VAL A 35 -11.55 7.17 41.61
CA VAL A 35 -10.13 7.05 41.43
C VAL A 35 -9.62 8.48 41.26
N SER A 36 -8.77 8.92 42.18
CA SER A 36 -8.19 10.25 42.08
C SER A 36 -7.46 10.35 40.74
N PRO A 37 -7.62 11.43 39.95
CA PRO A 37 -6.94 11.56 38.65
C PRO A 37 -5.41 11.48 38.73
N ASN A 38 -4.86 11.66 39.93
CA ASN A 38 -3.45 11.50 40.23
C ASN A 38 -3.00 10.02 40.21
N GLU A 39 -3.92 9.06 40.33
CA GLU A 39 -3.68 7.61 40.35
C GLU A 39 -3.97 6.93 38.98
N ILE A 40 -4.47 7.69 37.99
CA ILE A 40 -4.72 7.15 36.65
C ILE A 40 -3.40 6.70 36.02
N ASN A 41 -3.38 5.45 35.56
CA ASN A 41 -2.24 4.86 34.87
C ASN A 41 -2.07 5.47 33.47
N ASP A 42 -0.86 5.41 32.90
CA ASP A 42 -0.53 5.94 31.58
C ASP A 42 -1.41 5.38 30.47
N ASP A 43 -1.70 4.07 30.49
CA ASP A 43 -2.50 3.40 29.47
C ASP A 43 -3.95 3.87 29.48
N GLU A 44 -4.54 3.99 30.67
CA GLU A 44 -5.89 4.51 30.87
C GLU A 44 -5.96 6.00 30.49
N LEU A 45 -4.97 6.80 30.89
CA LEU A 45 -4.90 8.22 30.56
C LEU A 45 -4.86 8.47 29.04
N VAL A 46 -4.20 7.58 28.30
CA VAL A 46 -4.10 7.64 26.84
C VAL A 46 -5.35 7.08 26.16
N SER A 47 -6.05 6.12 26.78
CA SER A 47 -7.25 5.48 26.21
C SER A 47 -8.48 6.38 26.28
N LEU A 48 -8.63 7.19 27.34
CA LEU A 48 -9.75 8.12 27.53
C LEU A 48 -9.99 9.00 26.30
N THR A 49 -11.24 9.30 25.95
CA THR A 49 -11.50 10.33 24.93
C THR A 49 -11.23 11.73 25.47
N VAL A 50 -11.20 12.73 24.60
CA VAL A 50 -11.07 14.14 25.04
C VAL A 50 -12.26 14.55 25.91
N ARG A 51 -13.46 14.06 25.59
CA ARG A 51 -14.69 14.34 26.35
C ARG A 51 -14.61 13.74 27.74
N ASP A 52 -14.22 12.47 27.85
CA ASP A 52 -14.21 11.74 29.12
C ASP A 52 -13.11 12.26 30.03
N LEU A 53 -11.91 12.53 29.50
CA LEU A 53 -10.85 13.18 30.26
C LEU A 53 -11.31 14.53 30.82
N ASN A 54 -11.96 15.37 30.01
CA ASN A 54 -12.42 16.67 30.46
C ASN A 54 -13.55 16.56 31.49
N ARG A 55 -14.42 15.53 31.42
CA ARG A 55 -15.43 15.26 32.44
C ARG A 55 -14.77 14.85 33.76
N LEU A 56 -13.86 13.89 33.71
CA LEU A 56 -13.12 13.41 34.87
C LEU A 56 -12.39 14.56 35.58
N LEU A 57 -11.65 15.38 34.84
CA LEU A 57 -10.93 16.56 35.37
C LEU A 57 -11.85 17.65 35.97
N LYS A 58 -13.14 17.68 35.62
CA LYS A 58 -14.12 18.62 36.20
C LYS A 58 -14.74 18.09 37.48
N MET A 59 -14.95 16.78 37.58
CA MET A 59 -15.57 16.13 38.74
C MET A 59 -14.59 15.89 39.88
N SER A 60 -13.31 15.78 39.54
CA SER A 60 -12.22 15.72 40.51
C SER A 60 -11.83 17.14 40.86
N ASN A 61 -12.05 17.55 42.12
CA ASN A 61 -11.76 18.90 42.64
C ASN A 61 -10.24 19.19 42.68
N LEU A 62 -9.60 19.24 41.52
CA LEU A 62 -8.18 19.46 41.33
C LEU A 62 -7.85 20.94 41.17
N SER A 63 -6.64 21.31 41.57
CA SER A 63 -6.09 22.62 41.26
C SER A 63 -5.79 22.78 39.76
N ARG A 64 -5.74 24.03 39.29
CA ARG A 64 -5.44 24.36 37.89
C ARG A 64 -4.09 23.78 37.42
N SER A 65 -3.09 23.77 38.30
CA SER A 65 -1.76 23.24 38.01
C SER A 65 -1.78 21.72 37.85
N GLU A 66 -2.55 20.99 38.66
CA GLU A 66 -2.72 19.53 38.53
C GLU A 66 -3.43 19.16 37.23
N VAL A 67 -4.48 19.89 36.86
CA VAL A 67 -5.18 19.73 35.58
C VAL A 67 -4.20 19.92 34.40
N GLN A 68 -3.35 20.93 34.46
CA GLN A 68 -2.32 21.15 33.44
C GLN A 68 -1.30 20.01 33.40
N ARG A 69 -0.85 19.52 34.56
CA ARG A 69 0.08 18.40 34.68
C ARG A 69 -0.46 17.12 34.03
N ILE A 70 -1.73 16.78 34.27
CA ILE A 70 -2.37 15.60 33.67
C ILE A 70 -2.50 15.75 32.15
N LYS A 71 -2.94 16.93 31.67
CA LYS A 71 -3.02 17.21 30.23
C LYS A 71 -1.66 17.11 29.55
N GLN A 72 -0.61 17.65 30.19
CA GLN A 72 0.75 17.58 29.68
C GLN A 72 1.25 16.14 29.66
N ARG A 73 1.05 15.35 30.74
CA ARG A 73 1.39 13.93 30.80
C ARG A 73 0.74 13.16 29.63
N ARG A 74 -0.56 13.34 29.43
CA ARG A 74 -1.29 12.72 28.30
C ARG A 74 -0.72 13.14 26.95
N ARG A 75 -0.40 14.43 26.76
CA ARG A 75 0.18 14.93 25.50
C ARG A 75 1.52 14.25 25.20
N THR A 76 2.40 14.15 26.20
CA THR A 76 3.69 13.46 26.07
C THR A 76 3.51 11.99 25.70
N LEU A 77 2.59 11.29 26.36
CA LEU A 77 2.31 9.87 26.08
C LEU A 77 1.73 9.65 24.67
N LYS A 78 0.74 10.46 24.27
CA LYS A 78 0.19 10.41 22.90
C LYS A 78 1.26 10.69 21.85
N ASN A 79 2.10 11.69 22.07
CA ASN A 79 3.21 12.02 21.16
C ASN A 79 4.22 10.89 21.05
N ARG A 80 4.51 10.17 22.14
CA ARG A 80 5.33 8.96 22.12
C ARG A 80 4.72 7.90 21.19
N GLY A 81 3.42 7.64 21.33
CA GLY A 81 2.68 6.74 20.44
C GLY A 81 2.72 7.18 18.98
N TYR A 82 2.48 8.48 18.71
CA TYR A 82 2.54 9.02 17.35
C TYR A 82 3.92 8.91 16.71
N ALA A 83 5.00 9.08 17.48
CA ALA A 83 6.36 8.87 16.98
C ALA A 83 6.60 7.42 16.56
N ALA A 84 6.14 6.44 17.35
CA ALA A 84 6.22 5.03 17.00
C ALA A 84 5.38 4.71 15.75
N SER A 85 4.11 5.14 15.72
CA SER A 85 3.24 4.94 14.54
C SER A 85 3.79 5.60 13.28
N CYS A 86 4.43 6.77 13.40
CA CYS A 86 5.07 7.44 12.27
C CYS A 86 6.25 6.61 11.71
N ARG A 87 7.08 6.04 12.58
CA ARG A 87 8.18 5.16 12.16
C ARG A 87 7.65 3.89 11.48
N ASN A 88 6.64 3.25 12.06
CA ASN A 88 6.04 2.05 11.50
C ASN A 88 5.42 2.33 10.12
N LYS A 89 4.64 3.40 9.99
CA LYS A 89 4.03 3.78 8.71
C LYS A 89 5.07 4.09 7.63
N ARG A 90 6.21 4.69 8.01
CA ARG A 90 7.31 4.95 7.07
C ARG A 90 7.99 3.66 6.62
N LEU A 91 8.16 2.70 7.53
CA LEU A 91 8.72 1.40 7.20
C LEU A 91 7.77 0.61 6.28
N GLU A 92 6.49 0.54 6.63
CA GLU A 92 5.44 -0.09 5.82
C GLU A 92 5.40 0.50 4.40
N GLN A 93 5.38 1.84 4.27
CA GLN A 93 5.41 2.49 2.95
C GLN A 93 6.67 2.16 2.16
N LYS A 94 7.83 2.04 2.82
CA LYS A 94 9.07 1.64 2.15
C LYS A 94 8.98 0.19 1.66
N ASP A 95 8.48 -0.71 2.50
CA ASP A 95 8.37 -2.14 2.18
C ASP A 95 7.37 -2.36 1.03
N GLU A 96 6.24 -1.64 1.04
CA GLU A 96 5.27 -1.61 -0.07
C GLU A 96 5.94 -1.18 -1.39
N LEU A 97 6.69 -0.07 -1.38
CA LEU A 97 7.39 0.40 -2.58
C LEU A 97 8.45 -0.61 -3.07
N GLN A 98 9.15 -1.28 -2.15
CA GLN A 98 10.12 -2.32 -2.51
C GLN A 98 9.43 -3.56 -3.10
N HIS A 99 8.25 -3.92 -2.59
CA HIS A 99 7.44 -4.99 -3.14
C HIS A 99 7.00 -4.67 -4.57
N GLU A 100 6.38 -3.51 -4.78
CA GLU A 100 5.92 -3.05 -6.11
C GLU A 100 7.08 -2.98 -7.11
N HIS A 101 8.22 -2.42 -6.71
CA HIS A 101 9.42 -2.40 -7.55
C HIS A 101 9.84 -3.82 -7.95
N SER A 102 9.81 -4.78 -7.02
CA SER A 102 10.18 -6.17 -7.28
C SER A 102 9.18 -6.86 -8.21
N LEU A 103 7.89 -6.52 -8.14
CA LEU A 103 6.88 -7.01 -9.07
C LEU A 103 7.15 -6.51 -10.49
N VAL A 104 7.26 -5.19 -10.65
CA VAL A 104 7.52 -4.56 -11.96
C VAL A 104 8.83 -5.07 -12.57
N GLN A 105 9.88 -5.22 -11.77
CA GLN A 105 11.15 -5.74 -12.25
C GLN A 105 11.05 -7.19 -12.76
N ARG A 106 10.19 -8.02 -12.14
CA ARG A 106 9.92 -9.37 -12.61
C ARG A 106 9.19 -9.35 -13.95
N ASP A 107 8.17 -8.51 -14.08
CA ASP A 107 7.38 -8.40 -15.32
C ASP A 107 8.24 -7.92 -16.48
N ILE A 108 9.14 -6.95 -16.24
CA ILE A 108 10.14 -6.51 -17.22
C ILE A 108 11.01 -7.68 -17.69
N ASN A 109 11.44 -8.54 -16.77
CA ASN A 109 12.30 -9.67 -17.12
C ASN A 109 11.55 -10.72 -17.93
N ILE A 110 10.28 -10.99 -17.60
CA ILE A 110 9.40 -11.90 -18.36
C ILE A 110 9.21 -11.37 -19.78
N LEU A 111 8.78 -10.11 -19.92
CA LEU A 111 8.55 -9.49 -21.23
C LEU A 111 9.81 -9.42 -22.09
N LYS A 112 10.97 -9.20 -21.47
CA LYS A 112 12.26 -9.24 -22.19
C LYS A 112 12.57 -10.62 -22.75
N GLU A 113 12.26 -11.67 -21.99
CA GLU A 113 12.48 -13.04 -22.45
C GLU A 113 11.49 -13.41 -23.56
N GLU A 114 10.22 -13.06 -23.41
CA GLU A 114 9.19 -13.26 -24.45
C GLU A 114 9.57 -12.53 -25.75
N ASN A 115 10.03 -11.27 -25.67
CA ASN A 115 10.49 -10.54 -26.84
C ASN A 115 11.67 -11.24 -27.53
N ARG A 116 12.65 -11.75 -26.77
CA ARG A 116 13.78 -12.51 -27.34
C ARG A 116 13.31 -13.78 -28.06
N MET A 117 12.34 -14.48 -27.49
CA MET A 117 11.76 -15.67 -28.10
C MET A 117 11.07 -15.33 -29.43
N ILE A 118 10.26 -14.27 -29.45
CA ILE A 118 9.57 -13.79 -30.65
C ILE A 118 10.58 -13.33 -31.72
N GLU A 119 11.61 -12.57 -31.34
CA GLU A 119 12.68 -12.16 -32.26
C GLU A 119 13.40 -13.35 -32.88
N SER A 120 13.65 -14.41 -32.09
CA SER A 120 14.25 -15.65 -32.58
C SER A 120 13.34 -16.37 -33.58
N GLU A 121 12.06 -16.52 -33.26
CA GLU A 121 11.07 -17.15 -34.14
C GLU A 121 10.91 -16.37 -35.46
N LEU A 122 10.84 -15.04 -35.36
CA LEU A 122 10.76 -14.16 -36.51
C LEU A 122 12.00 -14.27 -37.41
N ASN A 123 13.20 -14.36 -36.83
CA ASN A 123 14.43 -14.57 -37.58
C ASN A 123 14.47 -15.94 -38.28
N GLU A 124 13.96 -16.98 -37.62
CA GLU A 124 13.87 -18.31 -38.21
C GLU A 124 12.91 -18.34 -39.40
N ILE A 125 11.72 -17.76 -39.25
CA ILE A 125 10.73 -17.65 -40.33
C ILE A 125 11.31 -16.83 -41.50
N LYS A 126 11.97 -15.70 -41.22
CA LYS A 126 12.64 -14.90 -42.26
C LYS A 126 13.69 -15.71 -43.01
N LYS A 127 14.49 -16.51 -42.31
CA LYS A 127 15.51 -17.37 -42.92
C LYS A 127 14.89 -18.44 -43.83
N GLN A 128 13.82 -19.08 -43.37
CA GLN A 128 13.09 -20.08 -44.16
C GLN A 128 12.49 -19.44 -45.42
N TYR A 129 11.85 -18.28 -45.28
CA TYR A 129 11.30 -17.52 -46.39
C TYR A 129 12.37 -17.15 -47.43
N GLU A 130 13.51 -16.58 -47.01
CA GLU A 130 14.59 -16.22 -47.93
C GLU A 130 15.14 -17.44 -48.67
N SER A 131 15.27 -18.59 -48.00
CA SER A 131 15.74 -19.81 -48.64
C SER A 131 14.77 -20.30 -49.74
N LEU A 132 13.46 -20.24 -49.48
CA LEU A 132 12.42 -20.59 -50.45
C LEU A 132 12.37 -19.59 -51.61
N ARG A 133 12.47 -18.31 -51.29
CA ARG A 133 12.52 -17.22 -52.28
C ARG A 133 13.71 -17.38 -53.21
N GLN A 134 14.90 -17.65 -52.66
CA GLN A 134 16.08 -17.96 -53.47
C GLN A 134 15.83 -19.15 -54.38
N TYR A 135 15.31 -20.26 -53.86
CA TYR A 135 15.00 -21.43 -54.69
C TYR A 135 14.06 -21.09 -55.86
N ALA A 136 12.97 -20.38 -55.61
CA ALA A 136 12.01 -19.96 -56.64
C ALA A 136 12.69 -19.11 -57.73
N ILE A 137 13.54 -18.15 -57.34
CA ILE A 137 14.31 -17.33 -58.28
C ILE A 137 15.24 -18.20 -59.15
N HIS A 138 15.98 -19.14 -58.55
CA HIS A 138 16.87 -20.04 -59.30
C HIS A 138 16.12 -20.98 -60.25
N SER A 139 14.91 -21.40 -59.87
CA SER A 139 14.05 -22.26 -60.68
C SER A 139 13.18 -21.49 -61.69
N ASN A 140 13.35 -20.17 -61.84
CA ASN A 140 12.50 -19.30 -62.68
C ASN A 140 10.99 -19.42 -62.34
N ILE A 141 10.67 -19.67 -61.07
CA ILE A 141 9.30 -19.65 -60.57
C ILE A 141 8.95 -18.20 -60.25
N CYS A 142 7.92 -17.66 -60.91
CA CYS A 142 7.43 -16.31 -60.67
C CYS A 142 6.84 -16.20 -59.24
N ILE A 143 7.34 -15.24 -58.46
CA ILE A 143 6.83 -14.94 -57.12
C ILE A 143 5.86 -13.75 -57.24
N PRO A 144 4.59 -13.89 -56.84
CA PRO A 144 3.65 -12.78 -56.81
C PRO A 144 4.18 -11.61 -55.96
N PRO A 145 4.03 -10.35 -56.41
CA PRO A 145 4.59 -9.19 -55.73
C PRO A 145 4.04 -8.97 -54.31
N GLU A 146 2.85 -9.48 -53.99
CA GLU A 146 2.27 -9.46 -52.65
C GLU A 146 3.02 -10.36 -51.66
N LEU A 147 3.77 -11.32 -52.19
CA LEU A 147 4.53 -12.31 -51.43
C LEU A 147 6.03 -12.06 -51.51
N ASP A 148 6.50 -11.09 -52.30
CA ASP A 148 7.91 -10.67 -52.40
C ASP A 148 8.23 -9.61 -51.34
N ILE A 149 8.23 -10.04 -50.08
CA ILE A 149 8.51 -9.18 -48.93
C ILE A 149 10.02 -9.05 -48.81
N SER A 150 10.59 -7.97 -49.36
CA SER A 150 12.02 -7.69 -49.17
C SER A 150 12.33 -7.56 -47.68
N CYS A 151 13.45 -8.15 -47.23
CA CYS A 151 13.87 -8.17 -45.83
C CYS A 151 14.21 -6.77 -45.22
N GLY A 152 13.85 -5.66 -45.88
CA GLY A 152 14.09 -4.28 -45.44
C GLY A 152 12.87 -3.36 -45.37
N SER A 153 11.64 -3.88 -45.51
CA SER A 153 10.43 -3.05 -45.59
C SER A 153 9.72 -2.77 -44.24
N PHE A 154 10.35 -3.03 -43.09
CA PHE A 154 9.85 -2.70 -41.76
C PHE A 154 10.95 -2.09 -40.89
#